data_AF-A0A8T4F8F4-F1
#
_entry.id   AF-A0A8T4F8F4-F1
#
_cell.length_a   1.000
_cell.length_b   1.000
_cell.length_c   1.000
_cell.angle_alpha   90.00
_cell.angle_beta   90.00
_cell.angle_gamma   90.00
#
_symmetry.space_group_name_H-M   'P 1'
#
loop_
_entity.id
_entity.type
_entity.pdbx_description
1 polymer ?
#
loop_
_entity_poly.entity_id
_entity_poly.type
_entity_poly.pdbx_seq_one_letter_code
_entity_poly.pdbx_strand_id
1 'polypeptide(L)'
;MPSVLPDGDPVPSTGELPASALAALGERPFGFYVHVPFCVTRCGYCDFNTYTPTEASQQGYASTAIEEIRLARRVLGDADLPVQTVFFGGGTPTLLSADDLAAILGAIDAEFGLAPGAEVTTESNPESVTQAALDRLREGGFTRMSFGMQSAREHVLKVLDRRHTPGRAAEAVREARKAGFDHVNLDLIYGTPGETDDDWRASLAAAIEAEPDHLSAYSLIVEDGTRLAARIRRGELPMPDDDVAADRYLIAEDMLTRAGFGWYEISNWAVSEAARCRHNLLYWTGGDWWGAGPGAHSHVGGTRWWNVKHPAAYTSRLAEGASPAHAREELTAADRALERIMLELRLIAGYKLADFAPSSRTALARALADGLLDPEAFKQGQAVLTLQGRLLADALTRDLT
;
A
#
# COMPACT_ATOMS: atom_id res chain seq x y z
N MET A 1 8.76 0.39 -2.54
CA MET A 1 9.93 0.66 -1.66
C MET A 1 11.11 0.79 -2.58
N PRO A 2 11.81 1.93 -2.58
CA PRO A 2 12.87 2.16 -3.56
C PRO A 2 13.93 1.07 -3.52
N SER A 3 14.53 0.78 -4.67
CA SER A 3 15.59 -0.23 -4.83
C SER A 3 16.81 0.06 -3.94
N VAL A 4 17.01 1.32 -3.55
CA VAL A 4 18.00 1.80 -2.57
C VAL A 4 17.28 2.27 -1.31
N LEU A 5 17.76 1.88 -0.12
CA LEU A 5 17.19 2.40 1.14
C LEU A 5 17.57 3.87 1.30
N PRO A 6 16.71 4.72 1.91
CA PRO A 6 17.10 6.08 2.23
C PRO A 6 18.31 6.12 3.16
N ASP A 7 19.07 7.21 3.07
CA ASP A 7 20.02 7.57 4.12
C ASP A 7 19.25 7.93 5.40
N GLY A 8 19.90 7.77 6.56
CA GLY A 8 19.28 8.12 7.83
C GLY A 8 20.24 7.95 9.00
N ASP A 9 19.76 8.33 10.17
CA ASP A 9 20.48 8.19 11.42
C ASP A 9 20.55 6.72 11.87
N PRO A 10 21.64 6.31 12.54
CA PRO A 10 21.75 4.96 13.07
C PRO A 10 20.67 4.68 14.12
N VAL A 11 20.13 3.47 14.11
CA VAL A 11 19.17 3.02 15.12
C VAL A 11 19.92 2.28 16.24
N PRO A 12 19.63 2.55 17.53
CA PRO A 12 20.18 1.79 18.64
C PRO A 12 19.90 0.29 18.48
N SER A 13 20.81 -0.57 18.95
CA SER A 13 20.62 -2.02 18.88
C SER A 13 19.39 -2.49 19.66
N THR A 14 18.92 -1.72 20.64
CA THR A 14 17.67 -1.96 21.39
C THR A 14 16.41 -1.62 20.57
N GLY A 15 16.53 -0.87 19.48
CA GLY A 15 15.41 -0.38 18.69
C GLY A 15 14.63 0.77 19.33
N GLU A 16 15.15 1.36 20.41
CA GLU A 16 14.44 2.41 21.15
C GLU A 16 14.13 3.64 20.29
N LEU A 17 12.92 4.16 20.47
CA LEU A 17 12.46 5.36 19.80
C LEU A 17 12.75 6.61 20.66
N PRO A 18 12.91 7.79 20.05
CA PRO A 18 12.99 9.04 20.79
C PRO A 18 11.77 9.24 21.69
N ALA A 19 11.96 9.84 22.87
CA ALA A 19 10.86 10.10 23.80
C ALA A 19 9.74 10.97 23.19
N SER A 20 10.09 11.85 22.24
CA SER A 20 9.14 12.66 21.47
C SER A 20 8.18 11.82 20.62
N ALA A 21 8.64 10.69 20.08
CA ALA A 21 7.80 9.78 19.30
C ALA A 21 6.77 9.07 20.19
N LEU A 22 7.20 8.64 21.38
CA LEU A 22 6.35 7.92 22.33
C LEU A 22 5.35 8.83 23.04
N ALA A 23 5.59 10.14 23.09
CA ALA A 23 4.73 11.09 23.77
C ALA A 23 3.30 11.17 23.19
N ALA A 24 3.13 10.90 21.89
CA ALA A 24 1.85 10.92 21.19
C ALA A 24 1.29 9.51 20.91
N LEU A 25 1.92 8.46 21.47
CA LEU A 25 1.56 7.07 21.22
C LEU A 25 0.14 6.81 21.75
N GLY A 26 -0.73 6.30 20.87
CA GLY A 26 -2.14 6.04 21.18
C GLY A 26 -3.09 7.22 20.93
N GLU A 27 -2.58 8.41 20.58
CA GLU A 27 -3.42 9.53 20.13
C GLU A 27 -3.96 9.32 18.71
N ARG A 28 -3.33 8.43 17.94
CA ARG A 28 -3.65 8.12 16.54
C ARG A 28 -3.94 6.63 16.36
N PRO A 29 -4.65 6.25 15.27
CA PRO A 29 -4.78 4.86 14.90
C PRO A 29 -3.42 4.17 14.76
N PHE A 30 -3.34 2.96 15.29
CA PHE A 30 -2.15 2.12 15.22
C PHE A 30 -2.41 0.88 14.35
N GLY A 31 -1.47 0.59 13.45
CA GLY A 31 -1.52 -0.55 12.55
C GLY A 31 -0.23 -1.37 12.50
N PHE A 32 -0.31 -2.54 11.88
CA PHE A 32 0.86 -3.35 11.55
C PHE A 32 0.97 -3.57 10.05
N TYR A 33 2.19 -3.43 9.53
CA TYR A 33 2.54 -3.91 8.21
C TYR A 33 3.48 -5.10 8.33
N VAL A 34 3.16 -6.22 7.70
CA VAL A 34 4.01 -7.41 7.68
C VAL A 34 4.53 -7.58 6.25
N HIS A 35 5.82 -7.29 6.06
CA HIS A 35 6.47 -7.38 4.76
C HIS A 35 6.98 -8.80 4.50
N VAL A 36 6.26 -9.55 3.68
CA VAL A 36 6.65 -10.89 3.22
C VAL A 36 7.38 -10.77 1.89
N PRO A 37 8.72 -10.94 1.84
CA PRO A 37 9.49 -10.49 0.68
C PRO A 37 9.63 -11.59 -0.39
N PHE A 38 8.79 -12.63 -0.40
CA PHE A 38 8.99 -13.80 -1.28
C PHE A 38 8.11 -13.71 -2.52
N CYS A 39 8.67 -14.03 -3.68
CA CYS A 39 7.96 -14.13 -4.96
C CYS A 39 8.37 -15.40 -5.69
N VAL A 40 7.49 -16.02 -6.47
CA VAL A 40 7.87 -17.14 -7.36
C VAL A 40 8.84 -16.64 -8.44
N THR A 41 8.51 -15.47 -9.01
CA THR A 41 9.33 -14.77 -10.00
C THR A 41 9.22 -13.27 -9.77
N ARG A 42 10.30 -12.52 -10.01
CA ARG A 42 10.25 -11.05 -9.98
C ARG A 42 9.57 -10.53 -11.26
N CYS A 43 8.54 -9.69 -11.10
CA CYS A 43 7.89 -9.00 -12.23
C CYS A 43 8.83 -7.92 -12.78
N GLY A 44 8.73 -7.60 -14.07
CA GLY A 44 9.71 -6.74 -14.74
C GLY A 44 9.69 -5.29 -14.27
N TYR A 45 8.51 -4.82 -13.83
CA TYR A 45 8.24 -3.47 -13.34
C TYR A 45 8.39 -3.31 -11.82
N CYS A 46 8.43 -4.42 -11.08
CA CYS A 46 8.33 -4.38 -9.62
C CYS A 46 9.65 -3.91 -8.99
N ASP A 47 9.57 -2.83 -8.23
CA ASP A 47 10.66 -2.24 -7.44
C ASP A 47 10.69 -2.74 -5.99
N PHE A 48 9.67 -3.49 -5.56
CA PHE A 48 9.55 -3.95 -4.17
C PHE A 48 10.71 -4.85 -3.74
N ASN A 49 11.02 -4.82 -2.44
CA ASN A 49 12.02 -5.66 -1.79
C ASN A 49 11.61 -7.14 -1.85
N THR A 50 11.93 -7.83 -2.94
CA THR A 50 11.44 -9.18 -3.22
C THR A 50 12.56 -10.15 -3.61
N TYR A 51 12.42 -11.40 -3.19
CA TYR A 51 13.37 -12.47 -3.37
C TYR A 51 12.69 -13.71 -3.93
N THR A 52 13.32 -14.31 -4.93
CA THR A 52 12.94 -15.61 -5.49
C THR A 52 13.47 -16.75 -4.62
N PRO A 53 12.97 -17.99 -4.79
CA PRO A 53 13.41 -19.13 -3.97
C PRO A 53 14.92 -19.41 -4.06
N THR A 54 15.60 -18.97 -5.13
CA THR A 54 17.04 -19.09 -5.28
C THR A 54 17.84 -18.01 -4.55
N GLU A 55 17.20 -16.90 -4.19
CA GLU A 55 17.84 -15.76 -3.52
C GLU A 55 17.62 -15.79 -2.00
N ALA A 56 16.48 -16.30 -1.51
CA ALA A 56 16.18 -16.39 -0.08
C ALA A 56 15.23 -17.55 0.26
N SER A 57 15.36 -18.10 1.48
CA SER A 57 14.49 -19.14 2.01
C SER A 57 13.33 -18.55 2.82
N GLN A 58 12.18 -19.21 2.74
CA GLN A 58 10.99 -18.92 3.56
C GLN A 58 11.06 -19.55 4.95
N GLN A 59 11.96 -20.53 5.13
CA GLN A 59 12.03 -21.32 6.35
C GLN A 59 12.34 -20.44 7.57
N GLY A 60 11.51 -20.56 8.61
CA GLY A 60 11.67 -19.81 9.85
C GLY A 60 11.28 -18.33 9.75
N TYR A 61 10.77 -17.85 8.61
CA TYR A 61 10.36 -16.47 8.45
C TYR A 61 9.30 -16.05 9.48
N ALA A 62 8.26 -16.87 9.67
CA ALA A 62 7.17 -16.56 10.61
C ALA A 62 7.68 -16.41 12.04
N SER A 63 8.53 -17.33 12.50
CA SER A 63 9.16 -17.22 13.83
C SER A 63 9.99 -15.96 13.96
N THR A 64 10.76 -15.59 12.93
CA THR A 64 11.57 -14.36 12.96
C THR A 64 10.70 -13.10 13.00
N ALA A 65 9.63 -13.05 12.20
CA ALA A 65 8.68 -11.93 12.25
C ALA A 65 7.99 -11.80 13.62
N ILE A 66 7.65 -12.93 14.25
CA ILE A 66 7.10 -12.97 15.62
C ILE A 66 8.10 -12.41 16.64
N GLU A 67 9.40 -12.69 16.51
CA GLU A 67 10.43 -12.10 17.38
C GLU A 67 10.52 -10.58 17.23
N GLU A 68 10.33 -10.05 16.02
CA GLU A 68 10.24 -8.61 15.81
C GLU A 68 8.98 -8.01 16.43
N ILE A 69 7.82 -8.68 16.37
CA ILE A 69 6.60 -8.21 17.02
C ILE A 69 6.80 -8.13 18.55
N ARG A 70 7.49 -9.11 19.14
CA ARG A 70 7.90 -9.06 20.56
C ARG A 70 8.88 -7.93 20.85
N LEU A 71 9.81 -7.65 19.93
CA LEU A 71 10.69 -6.48 20.03
C LEU A 71 9.88 -5.18 20.00
N ALA A 72 8.92 -5.06 19.09
CA ALA A 72 8.02 -3.92 19.00
C ALA A 72 7.33 -3.66 20.33
N ARG A 73 6.82 -4.71 20.98
CA ARG A 73 6.17 -4.57 22.29
C ARG A 73 7.13 -4.03 23.35
N ARG A 74 8.36 -4.55 23.41
CA ARG A 74 9.40 -4.04 24.32
C ARG A 74 9.74 -2.57 24.07
N VAL A 75 9.83 -2.16 22.81
CA VAL A 75 10.15 -0.78 22.40
C VAL A 75 9.01 0.18 22.75
N LEU A 76 7.76 -0.23 22.52
CA LEU A 76 6.57 0.59 22.74
C LEU A 76 6.05 0.53 24.20
N GLY A 77 6.72 -0.21 25.09
CA GLY A 77 6.37 -0.30 26.51
C GLY A 77 5.02 -0.98 26.77
N ASP A 78 4.29 -0.59 27.81
CA ASP A 78 2.97 -1.16 28.16
C ASP A 78 1.79 -0.30 27.67
N ALA A 79 2.01 0.55 26.66
CA ALA A 79 0.95 1.38 26.10
C ALA A 79 -0.20 0.52 25.54
N ASP A 80 -1.43 0.86 25.91
CA ASP A 80 -2.66 0.25 25.40
C ASP A 80 -2.91 0.74 23.97
N LEU A 81 -2.62 -0.14 23.01
CA LEU A 81 -2.54 0.17 21.57
C LEU A 81 -3.29 -0.88 20.76
N PRO A 82 -4.62 -0.99 20.91
CA PRO A 82 -5.38 -1.98 20.18
C PRO A 82 -5.21 -1.74 18.67
N VAL A 83 -4.66 -2.75 17.99
CA VAL A 83 -4.30 -2.66 16.57
C VAL A 83 -5.56 -2.60 15.74
N GLN A 84 -5.72 -1.52 14.97
CA GLN A 84 -6.91 -1.29 14.16
C GLN A 84 -6.83 -1.94 12.79
N THR A 85 -5.62 -2.08 12.26
CA THR A 85 -5.38 -2.67 10.94
C THR A 85 -4.10 -3.49 10.91
N VAL A 86 -4.12 -4.61 10.20
CA VAL A 86 -2.92 -5.40 9.88
C VAL A 86 -2.90 -5.65 8.38
N PHE A 87 -1.77 -5.42 7.73
CA PHE A 87 -1.63 -5.62 6.29
C PHE A 87 -0.40 -6.44 5.98
N PHE A 88 -0.62 -7.62 5.41
CA PHE A 88 0.42 -8.50 4.90
C PHE A 88 0.61 -8.18 3.42
N GLY A 89 1.81 -7.71 3.06
CA GLY A 89 2.14 -7.32 1.69
C GLY A 89 3.60 -7.54 1.34
N GLY A 90 4.03 -6.98 0.21
CA GLY A 90 5.42 -7.01 -0.23
C GLY A 90 5.58 -7.85 -1.49
N GLY A 91 6.14 -9.05 -1.37
CA GLY A 91 6.21 -9.99 -2.48
C GLY A 91 4.86 -10.66 -2.73
N THR A 92 4.68 -11.85 -2.21
CA THR A 92 3.45 -12.60 -2.26
C THR A 92 3.28 -13.29 -0.91
N PRO A 93 2.59 -12.65 0.06
CA PRO A 93 2.37 -13.19 1.40
C PRO A 93 1.86 -14.63 1.38
N THR A 94 0.95 -14.95 0.47
CA THR A 94 0.34 -16.28 0.30
C THR A 94 1.27 -17.35 -0.28
N LEU A 95 2.57 -17.07 -0.44
CA LEU A 95 3.57 -18.13 -0.59
C LEU A 95 3.95 -18.77 0.75
N LEU A 96 3.73 -18.07 1.86
CA LEU A 96 3.74 -18.69 3.18
C LEU A 96 2.48 -19.51 3.37
N SER A 97 2.53 -20.48 4.29
CA SER A 97 1.33 -21.22 4.66
C SER A 97 0.31 -20.30 5.35
N ALA A 98 -0.98 -20.61 5.21
CA ALA A 98 -2.03 -19.87 5.90
C ALA A 98 -1.85 -19.92 7.43
N ASP A 99 -1.31 -21.03 7.95
CA ASP A 99 -0.98 -21.17 9.37
C ASP A 99 0.16 -20.25 9.82
N ASP A 100 1.19 -20.06 9.01
CA ASP A 100 2.27 -19.11 9.31
C ASP A 100 1.74 -17.68 9.37
N LEU A 101 0.91 -17.28 8.42
CA LEU A 101 0.28 -15.96 8.38
C LEU A 101 -0.64 -15.75 9.60
N ALA A 102 -1.45 -16.75 9.95
CA ALA A 102 -2.30 -16.72 11.14
C ALA A 102 -1.49 -16.69 12.44
N ALA A 103 -0.34 -17.39 12.50
CA ALA A 103 0.54 -17.36 13.66
C ALA A 103 1.17 -15.98 13.89
N ILE A 104 1.57 -15.28 12.81
CA ILE A 104 2.06 -13.91 12.89
C ILE A 104 0.97 -12.97 13.40
N LEU A 105 -0.25 -13.07 12.83
CA LEU A 105 -1.39 -12.27 13.30
C LEU A 105 -1.73 -12.56 14.77
N GLY A 106 -1.71 -13.83 15.18
CA GLY A 106 -1.94 -14.23 16.57
C GLY A 106 -0.88 -13.67 17.54
N ALA A 107 0.37 -13.50 17.09
CA ALA A 107 1.39 -12.83 17.90
C ALA A 107 1.12 -11.31 18.02
N ILE A 108 0.65 -10.66 16.95
CA ILE A 108 0.22 -9.25 17.02
C ILE A 108 -0.92 -9.10 18.04
N ASP A 109 -1.94 -9.96 17.97
CA ASP A 109 -3.07 -9.95 18.91
C ASP A 109 -2.62 -10.23 20.35
N ALA A 110 -1.71 -11.19 20.56
CA ALA A 110 -1.22 -11.50 21.89
C ALA A 110 -0.42 -10.37 22.56
N GLU A 111 0.39 -9.62 21.79
CA GLU A 111 1.27 -8.58 22.31
C GLU A 111 0.58 -7.19 22.39
N PHE A 112 -0.36 -6.90 21.49
CA PHE A 112 -0.99 -5.57 21.38
C PHE A 112 -2.52 -5.60 21.50
N GLY A 113 -3.15 -6.74 21.27
CA GLY A 113 -4.60 -6.86 21.09
C GLY A 113 -5.06 -6.32 19.74
N LEU A 114 -6.06 -6.96 19.15
CA LEU A 114 -6.80 -6.41 18.02
C LEU A 114 -8.00 -5.58 18.50
N ALA A 115 -8.19 -4.40 17.91
CA ALA A 115 -9.39 -3.62 18.13
C ALA A 115 -10.63 -4.39 17.64
N PRO A 116 -11.81 -4.25 18.27
CA PRO A 116 -13.05 -4.82 17.74
C PRO A 116 -13.29 -4.36 16.30
N GLY A 117 -13.46 -5.32 15.39
CA GLY A 117 -13.60 -5.04 13.95
C GLY A 117 -12.33 -4.55 13.28
N ALA A 118 -11.14 -4.94 13.75
CA ALA A 118 -9.89 -4.68 13.07
C ALA A 118 -9.91 -5.20 11.61
N GLU A 119 -9.34 -4.43 10.68
CA GLU A 119 -9.18 -4.87 9.30
C GLU A 119 -7.87 -5.65 9.15
N VAL A 120 -7.94 -6.89 8.68
CA VAL A 120 -6.76 -7.73 8.44
C VAL A 120 -6.71 -8.11 6.98
N THR A 121 -5.72 -7.57 6.28
CA THR A 121 -5.56 -7.71 4.83
C THR A 121 -4.38 -8.60 4.48
N THR A 122 -4.53 -9.44 3.47
CA THR A 122 -3.37 -10.05 2.81
C THR A 122 -3.41 -9.85 1.30
N GLU A 123 -2.26 -9.50 0.73
CA GLU A 123 -2.02 -9.53 -0.70
C GLU A 123 -1.80 -10.96 -1.19
N SER A 124 -2.19 -11.20 -2.43
CA SER A 124 -2.01 -12.48 -3.09
C SER A 124 -1.91 -12.34 -4.61
N ASN A 125 -1.17 -13.25 -5.22
CA ASN A 125 -1.33 -13.52 -6.65
C ASN A 125 -2.52 -14.49 -6.81
N PRO A 126 -3.50 -14.22 -7.71
CA PRO A 126 -4.58 -15.16 -8.02
C PRO A 126 -4.13 -16.62 -8.20
N GLU A 127 -2.95 -16.84 -8.79
CA GLU A 127 -2.39 -18.19 -9.04
C GLU A 127 -1.86 -18.90 -7.79
N SER A 128 -1.67 -18.18 -6.68
CA SER A 128 -0.97 -18.70 -5.49
C SER A 128 -1.90 -19.20 -4.38
N VAL A 129 -3.22 -19.06 -4.54
CA VAL A 129 -4.20 -19.45 -3.51
C VAL A 129 -5.11 -20.58 -3.98
N THR A 130 -5.50 -21.40 -3.00
CA THR A 130 -6.50 -22.46 -3.14
C THR A 130 -7.67 -22.16 -2.19
N GLN A 131 -8.83 -22.74 -2.44
CA GLN A 131 -9.98 -22.61 -1.53
C GLN A 131 -9.63 -22.97 -0.09
N ALA A 132 -8.91 -24.08 0.14
CA ALA A 132 -8.53 -24.52 1.49
C ALA A 132 -7.63 -23.50 2.21
N ALA A 133 -6.72 -22.84 1.48
CA ALA A 133 -5.88 -21.78 2.05
C ALA A 133 -6.72 -20.55 2.41
N LEU A 134 -7.69 -20.17 1.57
CA LEU A 134 -8.59 -19.04 1.82
C LEU A 134 -9.49 -19.30 3.04
N ASP A 135 -10.08 -20.49 3.15
CA ASP A 135 -10.88 -20.89 4.30
C ASP A 135 -10.04 -20.80 5.59
N ARG A 136 -8.80 -21.31 5.53
CA ARG A 136 -7.88 -21.27 6.67
C ARG A 136 -7.46 -19.85 7.06
N LEU A 137 -7.21 -18.97 6.09
CA LEU A 137 -6.94 -17.55 6.35
C LEU A 137 -8.14 -16.87 7.01
N ARG A 138 -9.36 -17.15 6.54
CA ARG A 138 -10.58 -16.58 7.15
C ARG A 138 -10.74 -17.02 8.59
N GLU A 139 -10.56 -18.31 8.88
CA GLU A 139 -10.53 -18.86 10.24
C GLU A 139 -9.43 -18.24 11.11
N GLY A 140 -8.28 -17.94 10.49
CA GLY A 140 -7.14 -17.29 11.15
C GLY A 140 -7.36 -15.82 11.49
N GLY A 141 -8.47 -15.20 11.07
CA GLY A 141 -8.83 -13.82 11.40
C GLY A 141 -8.62 -12.81 10.27
N PHE A 142 -8.24 -13.24 9.06
CA PHE A 142 -8.15 -12.34 7.91
C PHE A 142 -9.55 -11.92 7.44
N THR A 143 -9.74 -10.64 7.16
CA THR A 143 -11.06 -10.07 6.79
C THR A 143 -11.09 -9.51 5.37
N ARG A 144 -9.92 -9.20 4.78
CA ARG A 144 -9.78 -8.63 3.44
C ARG A 144 -8.73 -9.36 2.59
N MET A 145 -9.04 -9.57 1.30
CA MET A 145 -8.08 -10.07 0.30
C MET A 145 -7.76 -9.00 -0.74
N SER A 146 -6.49 -8.90 -1.16
CA SER A 146 -6.07 -8.09 -2.31
C SER A 146 -5.43 -8.98 -3.38
N PHE A 147 -5.99 -8.99 -4.59
CA PHE A 147 -5.50 -9.82 -5.68
C PHE A 147 -4.87 -8.98 -6.80
N GLY A 148 -3.60 -9.27 -7.08
CA GLY A 148 -2.89 -8.60 -8.17
C GLY A 148 -3.30 -9.11 -9.56
N MET A 149 -4.29 -8.48 -10.21
CA MET A 149 -4.78 -8.80 -11.56
C MET A 149 -3.95 -8.17 -12.67
N GLN A 150 -3.56 -6.90 -12.48
CA GLN A 150 -2.83 -6.02 -13.38
C GLN A 150 -3.57 -5.68 -14.69
N SER A 151 -3.90 -6.68 -15.51
CA SER A 151 -4.61 -6.52 -16.78
C SER A 151 -5.34 -7.81 -17.17
N ALA A 152 -6.44 -7.70 -17.92
CA ALA A 152 -7.10 -8.84 -18.54
C ALA A 152 -6.48 -9.24 -19.90
N ARG A 153 -5.45 -8.51 -20.36
CA ARG A 153 -4.91 -8.61 -21.71
C ARG A 153 -3.54 -9.25 -21.70
N GLU A 154 -3.44 -10.42 -22.33
CA GLU A 154 -2.24 -11.27 -22.27
C GLU A 154 -0.97 -10.55 -22.76
N HIS A 155 -1.06 -9.75 -23.82
CA HIS A 155 0.10 -9.02 -24.34
C HIS A 155 0.57 -7.92 -23.36
N VAL A 156 -0.34 -7.29 -22.61
CA VAL A 156 -0.02 -6.32 -21.56
C VAL A 156 0.68 -7.03 -20.40
N LEU A 157 0.11 -8.14 -19.93
CA LEU A 157 0.72 -8.96 -18.87
C LEU A 157 2.13 -9.45 -19.23
N LYS A 158 2.35 -9.82 -20.50
CA LYS A 158 3.67 -10.21 -21.00
C LYS A 158 4.70 -9.08 -20.90
N VAL A 159 4.30 -7.83 -21.12
CA VAL A 159 5.20 -6.67 -20.95
C VAL A 159 5.59 -6.49 -19.48
N LEU A 160 4.64 -6.74 -18.57
CA LEU A 160 4.83 -6.67 -17.11
C LEU A 160 5.58 -7.89 -16.52
N ASP A 161 5.96 -8.87 -17.36
CA ASP A 161 6.47 -10.20 -16.97
C ASP A 161 5.53 -10.93 -15.99
N ARG A 162 4.22 -10.69 -16.11
CA ARG A 162 3.17 -11.37 -15.35
C ARG A 162 2.67 -12.59 -16.13
N ARG A 163 2.46 -13.69 -15.41
CA ARG A 163 1.82 -14.90 -15.93
C ARG A 163 0.53 -15.08 -15.17
N HIS A 164 -0.60 -14.82 -15.82
CA HIS A 164 -1.92 -15.15 -15.31
C HIS A 164 -2.67 -15.95 -16.35
N THR A 165 -3.41 -16.95 -15.88
CA THR A 165 -4.39 -17.64 -16.70
C THR A 165 -5.60 -16.72 -16.88
N PRO A 166 -6.12 -16.53 -18.11
CA PRO A 166 -7.33 -15.75 -18.34
C PRO A 166 -8.47 -16.20 -17.43
N GLY A 167 -9.14 -15.25 -16.78
CA GLY A 167 -10.26 -15.52 -15.86
C GLY A 167 -9.89 -15.95 -14.44
N ARG A 168 -8.62 -16.26 -14.14
CA ARG A 168 -8.19 -16.70 -12.80
C ARG A 168 -8.44 -15.64 -11.72
N ALA A 169 -8.23 -14.36 -12.02
CA ALA A 169 -8.48 -13.27 -11.07
C ALA A 169 -9.96 -13.24 -10.61
N ALA A 170 -10.90 -13.34 -11.56
CA ALA A 170 -12.32 -13.38 -11.25
C ALA A 170 -12.72 -14.64 -10.46
N GLU A 171 -12.08 -15.78 -10.73
CA GLU A 171 -12.26 -16.99 -9.93
C GLU A 171 -11.75 -16.81 -8.49
N ALA A 172 -10.57 -16.23 -8.29
CA ALA A 172 -10.02 -15.95 -6.97
C ALA A 172 -10.92 -15.03 -6.15
N VAL A 173 -11.56 -14.04 -6.78
CA VAL A 173 -12.58 -13.19 -6.13
C VAL A 173 -13.76 -14.05 -5.65
N ARG A 174 -14.31 -14.91 -6.51
CA ARG A 174 -15.43 -15.80 -6.13
C ARG A 174 -15.04 -16.76 -4.99
N GLU A 175 -13.84 -17.32 -5.02
CA GLU A 175 -13.32 -18.22 -3.99
C GLU A 175 -13.14 -17.51 -2.64
N ALA A 176 -12.61 -16.29 -2.64
CA ALA A 176 -12.47 -15.47 -1.44
C ALA A 176 -13.84 -15.10 -0.86
N ARG A 177 -14.78 -14.67 -1.70
CA ARG A 177 -16.15 -14.41 -1.26
C ARG A 177 -16.82 -15.66 -0.68
N LYS A 178 -16.61 -16.83 -1.30
CA LYS A 178 -17.12 -18.11 -0.81
C LYS A 178 -16.52 -18.50 0.54
N ALA A 179 -15.24 -18.22 0.76
CA ALA A 179 -14.58 -18.41 2.06
C ALA A 179 -15.13 -17.46 3.14
N GLY A 180 -15.87 -16.41 2.76
CA GLY A 180 -16.53 -15.49 3.68
C GLY A 180 -15.71 -14.25 4.03
N PHE A 181 -14.72 -13.87 3.20
CA PHE A 181 -14.03 -12.58 3.36
C PHE A 181 -15.01 -11.42 3.24
N ASP A 182 -14.82 -10.40 4.07
CA ASP A 182 -15.73 -9.25 4.17
C ASP A 182 -15.53 -8.31 2.98
N HIS A 183 -14.26 -8.18 2.51
CA HIS A 183 -13.90 -7.34 1.37
C HIS A 183 -12.87 -8.01 0.45
N VAL A 184 -13.05 -7.84 -0.86
CA VAL A 184 -12.09 -8.29 -1.88
C VAL A 184 -11.68 -7.13 -2.80
N ASN A 185 -10.38 -6.96 -3.00
CA ASN A 185 -9.79 -6.01 -3.93
C ASN A 185 -9.17 -6.70 -5.16
N LEU A 186 -9.23 -6.02 -6.31
CA LEU A 186 -8.37 -6.31 -7.47
C LEU A 186 -7.45 -5.11 -7.77
N ASP A 187 -6.16 -5.37 -7.90
CA ASP A 187 -5.16 -4.38 -8.30
C ASP A 187 -4.94 -4.41 -9.82
N LEU A 188 -5.02 -3.26 -10.48
CA LEU A 188 -4.77 -3.06 -11.90
C LEU A 188 -3.63 -2.06 -12.14
N ILE A 189 -2.98 -2.19 -13.29
CA ILE A 189 -1.95 -1.25 -13.76
C ILE A 189 -2.31 -0.80 -15.18
N TYR A 190 -2.37 0.51 -15.39
CA TYR A 190 -2.61 1.12 -16.70
C TYR A 190 -1.40 1.93 -17.19
N GLY A 191 -1.35 2.22 -18.48
CA GLY A 191 -0.23 2.96 -19.10
C GLY A 191 0.93 2.05 -19.52
N THR A 192 0.69 0.75 -19.66
CA THR A 192 1.73 -0.20 -20.06
C THR A 192 2.13 0.01 -21.54
N PRO A 193 3.42 -0.03 -21.90
CA PRO A 193 3.85 0.08 -23.29
C PRO A 193 3.14 -0.92 -24.23
N GLY A 194 2.46 -0.38 -25.26
CA GLY A 194 1.70 -1.17 -26.22
C GLY A 194 0.25 -1.48 -25.82
N GLU A 195 -0.17 -1.14 -24.60
CA GLU A 195 -1.58 -1.19 -24.19
C GLU A 195 -2.38 -0.11 -24.93
N THR A 196 -3.54 -0.48 -25.45
CA THR A 196 -4.51 0.47 -26.04
C THR A 196 -5.62 0.83 -25.05
N ASP A 197 -6.40 1.86 -25.35
CA ASP A 197 -7.53 2.22 -24.48
C ASP A 197 -8.63 1.15 -24.49
N ASP A 198 -8.77 0.40 -25.58
CA ASP A 198 -9.70 -0.74 -25.64
C ASP A 198 -9.22 -1.90 -24.76
N ASP A 199 -7.91 -2.11 -24.66
CA ASP A 199 -7.31 -3.07 -23.74
C ASP A 199 -7.54 -2.68 -22.27
N TRP A 200 -7.42 -1.38 -21.98
CA TRP A 200 -7.71 -0.84 -20.66
C TRP A 200 -9.19 -0.97 -20.28
N ARG A 201 -10.10 -0.56 -21.17
CA ARG A 201 -11.55 -0.73 -20.98
C ARG A 201 -11.94 -2.20 -20.79
N ALA A 202 -11.34 -3.11 -21.56
CA ALA A 202 -11.57 -4.54 -21.41
C ALA A 202 -11.10 -5.06 -20.03
N SER A 203 -9.98 -4.55 -19.52
CA SER A 203 -9.46 -4.92 -18.20
C SER A 203 -10.36 -4.42 -17.07
N LEU A 204 -10.82 -3.17 -17.15
CA LEU A 204 -11.81 -2.61 -16.22
C LEU A 204 -13.13 -3.37 -16.26
N ALA A 205 -13.65 -3.68 -17.45
CA ALA A 205 -14.88 -4.43 -17.60
C ALA A 205 -14.79 -5.82 -16.95
N ALA A 206 -13.69 -6.54 -17.18
CA ALA A 206 -13.45 -7.85 -16.55
C ALA A 206 -13.31 -7.76 -15.02
N ALA A 207 -12.69 -6.68 -14.51
CA ALA A 207 -12.58 -6.46 -13.08
C ALA A 207 -13.94 -6.13 -12.44
N ILE A 208 -14.77 -5.31 -13.09
CA ILE A 208 -16.13 -4.98 -12.64
C ILE A 208 -17.02 -6.24 -12.67
N GLU A 209 -16.95 -7.05 -13.72
CA GLU A 209 -17.71 -8.31 -13.85
C GLU A 209 -17.34 -9.34 -12.76
N ALA A 210 -16.13 -9.26 -12.21
CA ALA A 210 -15.72 -10.08 -11.07
C ALA A 210 -16.40 -9.67 -9.74
N GLU A 211 -17.09 -8.53 -9.72
CA GLU A 211 -17.81 -7.97 -8.56
C GLU A 211 -16.97 -7.86 -7.27
N PRO A 212 -15.76 -7.24 -7.31
CA PRO A 212 -15.01 -6.92 -6.09
C PRO A 212 -15.67 -5.76 -5.33
N ASP A 213 -15.37 -5.64 -4.04
CA ASP A 213 -15.83 -4.51 -3.21
C ASP A 213 -14.96 -3.26 -3.42
N HIS A 214 -13.73 -3.47 -3.90
CA HIS A 214 -12.69 -2.46 -4.01
C HIS A 214 -11.85 -2.68 -5.27
N LEU A 215 -11.41 -1.58 -5.89
CA LEU A 215 -10.52 -1.61 -7.04
C LEU A 215 -9.40 -0.60 -6.85
N SER A 216 -8.17 -1.06 -7.03
CA SER A 216 -6.99 -0.22 -7.12
C SER A 216 -6.53 -0.15 -8.57
N ALA A 217 -6.30 1.05 -9.11
CA ALA A 217 -5.75 1.22 -10.45
C ALA A 217 -4.58 2.21 -10.39
N TYR A 218 -3.38 1.71 -10.68
CA TYR A 218 -2.13 2.46 -10.62
C TYR A 218 -1.64 2.77 -12.03
N SER A 219 -1.11 3.98 -12.26
CA SER A 219 -0.31 4.23 -13.46
C SER A 219 1.00 3.43 -13.38
N LEU A 220 1.48 2.94 -14.51
CA LEU A 220 2.76 2.25 -14.58
C LEU A 220 3.89 3.26 -14.38
N ILE A 221 4.55 3.18 -13.22
CA ILE A 221 5.76 3.94 -12.92
C ILE A 221 6.99 3.12 -13.30
N VAL A 222 7.95 3.75 -13.99
CA VAL A 222 9.21 3.13 -14.38
C VAL A 222 10.29 3.46 -13.36
N GLU A 223 10.53 2.51 -12.46
CA GLU A 223 11.53 2.66 -11.41
C GLU A 223 12.94 2.24 -11.85
N ASP A 224 13.93 3.00 -11.42
CA ASP A 224 15.32 2.70 -11.70
C ASP A 224 15.78 1.41 -10.99
N GLY A 225 16.54 0.60 -11.73
CA GLY A 225 16.98 -0.74 -11.30
C GLY A 225 16.03 -1.87 -11.68
N THR A 226 14.84 -1.58 -12.21
CA THR A 226 13.91 -2.62 -12.71
C THR A 226 14.33 -3.17 -14.08
N ARG A 227 13.83 -4.36 -14.43
CA ARG A 227 14.06 -4.92 -15.79
C ARG A 227 13.35 -4.10 -16.85
N LEU A 228 12.17 -3.55 -16.55
CA LEU A 228 11.43 -2.68 -17.44
C LEU A 228 12.25 -1.43 -17.79
N ALA A 229 12.79 -0.73 -16.79
CA ALA A 229 13.66 0.43 -17.01
C ALA A 229 14.88 0.07 -17.87
N ALA A 230 15.48 -1.11 -17.66
CA ALA A 230 16.60 -1.58 -18.48
C ALA A 230 16.20 -1.83 -19.95
N ARG A 231 14.99 -2.35 -20.22
CA ARG A 231 14.47 -2.55 -21.58
C ARG A 231 14.18 -1.23 -22.28
N ILE A 232 13.59 -0.27 -21.57
CA ILE A 232 13.33 1.08 -22.07
C ILE A 232 14.63 1.79 -22.42
N ARG A 233 15.64 1.75 -21.54
CA ARG A 233 16.97 2.32 -21.82
C ARG A 233 17.66 1.72 -23.05
N ARG A 234 17.38 0.46 -23.38
CA ARG A 234 17.89 -0.19 -24.60
C ARG A 234 17.05 0.10 -25.84
N GLY A 235 15.97 0.86 -25.73
CA GLY A 235 15.04 1.16 -26.82
C GLY A 235 14.15 -0.01 -27.22
N GLU A 236 14.02 -1.04 -26.38
CA GLU A 236 13.17 -2.21 -26.66
C GLU A 236 11.68 -1.93 -26.39
N LEU A 237 11.39 -0.96 -25.53
CA LEU A 237 10.06 -0.48 -25.17
C LEU A 237 10.07 1.05 -25.05
N PRO A 238 8.99 1.75 -25.40
CA PRO A 238 8.86 3.17 -25.13
C PRO A 238 8.66 3.44 -23.62
N MET A 239 9.01 4.66 -23.19
CA MET A 239 8.61 5.18 -21.88
C MET A 239 7.09 5.36 -21.86
N PRO A 240 6.39 5.07 -20.73
CA PRO A 240 5.00 5.48 -20.55
C PRO A 240 4.82 6.98 -20.74
N ASP A 241 3.62 7.38 -21.18
CA ASP A 241 3.25 8.76 -21.49
C ASP A 241 2.22 9.24 -20.46
N ASP A 242 2.49 10.40 -19.85
CA ASP A 242 1.68 10.96 -18.77
C ASP A 242 0.29 11.43 -19.25
N ASP A 243 0.18 11.94 -20.48
CA ASP A 243 -1.12 12.35 -21.06
C ASP A 243 -1.98 11.10 -21.33
N VAL A 244 -1.38 10.01 -21.82
CA VAL A 244 -2.06 8.72 -21.97
C VAL A 244 -2.50 8.16 -20.60
N ALA A 245 -1.67 8.29 -19.56
CA ALA A 245 -2.03 7.89 -18.22
C ALA A 245 -3.20 8.72 -17.67
N ALA A 246 -3.22 10.03 -17.91
CA ALA A 246 -4.32 10.92 -17.52
C ALA A 246 -5.64 10.55 -18.24
N ASP A 247 -5.59 10.27 -19.54
CA ASP A 247 -6.77 9.83 -20.29
C ASP A 247 -7.32 8.48 -19.76
N ARG A 248 -6.43 7.54 -19.40
CA ARG A 248 -6.83 6.24 -18.83
C ARG A 248 -7.38 6.35 -17.42
N TYR A 249 -6.90 7.31 -16.64
CA TYR A 249 -7.49 7.66 -15.36
C TYR A 249 -8.94 8.12 -15.53
N LEU A 250 -9.22 8.99 -16.51
CA LEU A 250 -10.58 9.44 -16.82
C LEU A 250 -11.50 8.30 -17.28
N ILE A 251 -10.96 7.35 -18.06
CA ILE A 251 -11.70 6.13 -18.43
C ILE A 251 -12.06 5.31 -17.19
N ALA A 252 -11.11 5.12 -16.26
CA ALA A 252 -11.34 4.40 -15.02
C ALA A 252 -12.41 5.08 -14.17
N GLU A 253 -12.30 6.39 -13.94
CA GLU A 253 -13.29 7.16 -13.17
C GLU A 253 -14.70 7.02 -13.76
N ASP A 254 -14.89 7.19 -15.07
CA ASP A 254 -16.21 7.08 -15.71
C ASP A 254 -16.79 5.67 -15.58
N MET A 255 -16.01 4.64 -15.91
CA MET A 255 -16.48 3.25 -15.87
C MET A 255 -16.78 2.77 -14.45
N LEU A 256 -15.91 3.07 -13.50
CA LEU A 256 -16.05 2.66 -12.10
C LEU A 256 -17.22 3.39 -11.43
N THR A 257 -17.37 4.70 -11.68
CA THR A 257 -18.52 5.48 -11.17
C THR A 257 -19.84 4.93 -11.69
N ARG A 258 -19.93 4.60 -12.99
CA ARG A 258 -21.14 3.99 -13.58
C ARG A 258 -21.44 2.61 -13.00
N ALA A 259 -20.41 1.87 -12.60
CA ALA A 259 -20.54 0.58 -11.93
C ALA A 259 -20.85 0.69 -10.43
N GLY A 260 -20.96 1.91 -9.88
CA GLY A 260 -21.31 2.15 -8.48
C GLY A 260 -20.13 2.22 -7.51
N PHE A 261 -18.89 2.27 -8.02
CA PHE A 261 -17.72 2.51 -7.19
C PHE A 261 -17.52 4.02 -6.98
N GLY A 262 -17.20 4.42 -5.75
CA GLY A 262 -16.81 5.78 -5.42
C GLY A 262 -15.30 5.90 -5.23
N TRP A 263 -14.70 6.90 -5.87
CA TRP A 263 -13.32 7.32 -5.60
C TRP A 263 -13.15 7.73 -4.14
N TYR A 264 -12.05 7.34 -3.50
CA TYR A 264 -11.74 7.80 -2.14
C TYR A 264 -10.28 8.18 -1.91
N GLU A 265 -9.38 7.73 -2.77
CA GLU A 265 -7.96 8.08 -2.83
C GLU A 265 -7.53 8.00 -4.31
N ILE A 266 -6.56 8.80 -4.77
CA ILE A 266 -6.15 8.89 -6.20
C ILE A 266 -6.18 7.56 -6.93
N SER A 267 -5.61 6.49 -6.39
CA SER A 267 -5.52 5.19 -7.08
C SER A 267 -6.58 4.17 -6.64
N ASN A 268 -7.58 4.55 -5.85
CA ASN A 268 -8.50 3.61 -5.20
C ASN A 268 -9.99 4.02 -5.24
N TRP A 269 -10.83 3.03 -5.56
CA TRP A 269 -12.28 3.13 -5.60
C TRP A 269 -12.93 1.98 -4.81
N ALA A 270 -14.07 2.25 -4.19
CA ALA A 270 -14.80 1.26 -3.41
C ALA A 270 -16.31 1.39 -3.58
N VAL A 271 -17.05 0.27 -3.51
CA VAL A 271 -18.53 0.27 -3.65
C VAL A 271 -19.25 0.86 -2.43
N SER A 272 -18.54 1.02 -1.31
CA SER A 272 -19.05 1.63 -0.08
C SER A 272 -17.92 2.16 0.80
N GLU A 273 -18.24 2.96 1.82
CA GLU A 273 -17.26 3.42 2.80
C GLU A 273 -16.62 2.27 3.59
N ALA A 274 -17.41 1.24 3.93
CA ALA A 274 -16.90 0.04 4.62
C ALA A 274 -15.88 -0.72 3.77
N ALA A 275 -16.04 -0.70 2.44
CA ALA A 275 -15.12 -1.35 1.51
C ALA A 275 -13.84 -0.56 1.20
N ARG A 276 -13.63 0.63 1.79
CA ARG A 276 -12.36 1.38 1.66
C ARG A 276 -11.27 0.70 2.48
N CYS A 277 -10.04 0.63 1.95
CA CYS A 277 -8.92 0.03 2.68
C CYS A 277 -8.53 0.93 3.86
N ARG A 278 -8.86 0.49 5.09
CA ARG A 278 -8.55 1.24 6.31
C ARG A 278 -7.05 1.30 6.55
N HIS A 279 -6.31 0.25 6.19
CA HIS A 279 -4.86 0.27 6.33
C HIS A 279 -4.20 1.29 5.38
N ASN A 280 -4.68 1.42 4.13
CA ASN A 280 -4.20 2.48 3.24
C ASN A 280 -4.51 3.84 3.85
N LEU A 281 -5.76 4.07 4.28
CA LEU A 281 -6.17 5.34 4.90
C LEU A 281 -5.35 5.69 6.15
N LEU A 282 -4.89 4.69 6.91
CA LEU A 282 -3.99 4.91 8.04
C LEU A 282 -2.70 5.60 7.59
N TYR A 283 -2.08 5.16 6.49
CA TYR A 283 -0.91 5.84 5.92
C TYR A 283 -1.23 7.24 5.42
N TRP A 284 -2.32 7.37 4.66
CA TRP A 284 -2.73 8.64 4.06
C TRP A 284 -3.13 9.72 5.08
N THR A 285 -3.47 9.32 6.31
CA THR A 285 -3.86 10.23 7.39
C THR A 285 -2.80 10.38 8.48
N GLY A 286 -1.58 9.87 8.25
CA GLY A 286 -0.45 10.01 9.17
C GLY A 286 -0.61 9.24 10.48
N GLY A 287 -1.33 8.12 10.44
CA GLY A 287 -1.42 7.16 11.54
C GLY A 287 -0.08 6.51 11.86
N ASP A 288 -0.02 5.83 13.00
CA ASP A 288 1.18 5.15 13.46
C ASP A 288 1.13 3.68 13.02
N TRP A 289 2.28 3.11 12.65
CA TRP A 289 2.37 1.69 12.36
C TRP A 289 3.74 1.12 12.67
N TRP A 290 3.74 -0.16 13.01
CA TRP A 290 4.95 -0.98 13.07
C TRP A 290 5.06 -1.87 11.84
N GLY A 291 6.17 -1.74 11.11
CA GLY A 291 6.54 -2.60 9.99
C GLY A 291 7.42 -3.75 10.44
N ALA A 292 6.93 -4.97 10.34
CA ALA A 292 7.70 -6.19 10.59
C ALA A 292 8.17 -6.84 9.28
N GLY A 293 9.40 -7.33 9.26
CA GLY A 293 9.97 -8.08 8.14
C GLY A 293 11.11 -7.35 7.40
N PRO A 294 11.81 -8.06 6.49
CA PRO A 294 12.97 -7.53 5.77
C PRO A 294 12.60 -6.33 4.90
N GLY A 295 13.31 -5.23 5.09
CA GLY A 295 13.03 -3.97 4.39
C GLY A 295 11.84 -3.18 4.94
N ALA A 296 10.98 -3.75 5.80
CA ALA A 296 9.77 -3.07 6.27
C ALA A 296 10.02 -1.66 6.82
N HIS A 297 9.13 -0.72 6.49
CA HIS A 297 9.16 0.65 7.01
C HIS A 297 8.13 0.79 8.13
N SER A 298 8.43 1.64 9.10
CA SER A 298 7.60 1.95 10.26
C SER A 298 7.53 3.45 10.50
N HIS A 299 6.51 3.88 11.23
CA HIS A 299 6.35 5.27 11.66
C HIS A 299 5.58 5.35 12.97
N VAL A 300 6.16 6.02 13.96
CA VAL A 300 5.49 6.32 15.24
C VAL A 300 5.83 7.75 15.64
N GLY A 301 4.81 8.59 15.86
CA GLY A 301 5.00 9.93 16.42
C GLY A 301 5.91 10.85 15.59
N GLY A 302 6.04 10.59 14.28
CA GLY A 302 6.93 11.28 13.36
C GLY A 302 8.40 10.85 13.42
N THR A 303 8.71 9.70 14.00
CA THR A 303 9.95 8.96 13.74
C THR A 303 9.66 7.87 12.72
N ARG A 304 10.38 7.86 11.59
CA ARG A 304 10.32 6.79 10.59
C ARG A 304 11.59 5.96 10.64
N TRP A 305 11.47 4.66 10.42
CA TRP A 305 12.65 3.78 10.31
C TRP A 305 12.37 2.62 9.36
N TRP A 306 13.44 2.00 8.88
CA TRP A 306 13.36 0.94 7.88
C TRP A 306 14.33 -0.19 8.17
N ASN A 307 13.84 -1.42 8.05
CA ASN A 307 14.62 -2.62 8.31
C ASN A 307 15.67 -2.89 7.23
N VAL A 308 16.71 -3.65 7.58
CA VAL A 308 17.63 -4.19 6.58
C VAL A 308 16.87 -5.02 5.54
N LYS A 309 17.22 -4.84 4.26
CA LYS A 309 16.50 -5.45 3.13
C LYS A 309 16.60 -6.97 3.07
N HIS A 310 17.81 -7.50 3.28
CA HIS A 310 18.07 -8.92 3.01
C HIS A 310 17.54 -9.83 4.14
N PRO A 311 16.74 -10.88 3.83
CA PRO A 311 16.14 -11.76 4.83
C PRO A 311 17.15 -12.40 5.80
N ALA A 312 18.34 -12.77 5.30
CA ALA A 312 19.40 -13.33 6.14
C ALA A 312 19.96 -12.31 7.16
N ALA A 313 20.18 -11.06 6.74
CA ALA A 313 20.66 -10.01 7.64
C ALA A 313 19.61 -9.64 8.69
N TYR A 314 18.35 -9.57 8.26
CA TYR A 314 17.19 -9.36 9.13
C TYR A 314 17.11 -10.45 10.21
N THR A 315 17.19 -11.73 9.80
CA THR A 315 17.13 -12.86 10.72
C THR A 315 18.32 -12.90 11.69
N SER A 316 19.53 -12.61 11.22
CA SER A 316 20.73 -12.61 12.07
C SER A 316 20.62 -11.60 13.20
N ARG A 317 20.18 -10.37 12.90
CA ARG A 317 20.04 -9.31 13.91
C ARG A 317 19.06 -9.70 15.01
N LEU A 318 17.89 -10.21 14.64
CA LEU A 318 16.89 -10.63 15.62
C LEU A 318 17.35 -11.84 16.45
N ALA A 319 18.08 -12.79 15.84
CA ALA A 319 18.67 -13.91 16.56
C ALA A 319 19.71 -13.47 17.61
N GLU A 320 20.38 -12.35 17.38
CA GLU A 320 21.32 -11.72 18.32
C GLU A 320 20.63 -10.82 19.36
N GLY A 321 19.29 -10.71 19.32
CA GLY A 321 18.51 -9.82 20.19
C GLY A 321 18.63 -8.34 19.83
N ALA A 322 19.11 -8.02 18.62
CA ALA A 322 19.29 -6.66 18.13
C ALA A 322 18.16 -6.23 17.18
N SER A 323 17.92 -4.92 17.11
CA SER A 323 16.96 -4.32 16.20
C SER A 323 17.32 -4.59 14.73
N PRO A 324 16.36 -5.00 13.90
CA PRO A 324 16.56 -5.18 12.46
C PRO A 324 16.66 -3.85 11.69
N ALA A 325 16.40 -2.71 12.33
CA ALA A 325 16.39 -1.40 11.71
C ALA A 325 17.75 -1.03 11.10
N HIS A 326 17.76 -0.67 9.82
CA HIS A 326 18.93 -0.21 9.10
C HIS A 326 19.29 1.24 9.47
N ALA A 327 18.30 2.14 9.35
CA ALA A 327 18.41 3.55 9.70
C ALA A 327 17.03 4.13 10.03
N ARG A 328 17.01 5.36 10.55
CA ARG A 328 15.81 6.12 10.89
C ARG A 328 15.93 7.59 10.51
N GLU A 329 14.82 8.29 10.58
CA GLU A 329 14.74 9.75 10.51
C GLU A 329 13.69 10.28 11.49
N GLU A 330 13.85 11.52 11.92
CA GLU A 330 12.89 12.26 12.74
C GLU A 330 12.30 13.42 11.92
N LEU A 331 11.00 13.36 11.64
CA LEU A 331 10.31 14.34 10.82
C LEU A 331 10.15 15.66 11.56
N THR A 332 10.60 16.74 10.94
CA THR A 332 10.37 18.10 11.43
C THR A 332 8.89 18.48 11.31
N ALA A 333 8.49 19.56 11.97
CA ALA A 333 7.13 20.07 11.83
C ALA A 333 6.81 20.48 10.37
N ALA A 334 7.81 20.93 9.61
CA ALA A 334 7.65 21.28 8.20
C ALA A 334 7.44 20.03 7.33
N ASP A 335 8.22 18.97 7.57
CA ASP A 335 8.06 17.69 6.86
C ASP A 335 6.67 17.11 7.09
N ARG A 336 6.23 17.09 8.35
CA ARG A 336 4.89 16.61 8.72
C ARG A 336 3.77 17.43 8.06
N ALA A 337 3.92 18.75 7.98
CA ALA A 337 2.93 19.60 7.34
C ALA A 337 2.88 19.39 5.81
N LEU A 338 4.04 19.28 5.16
CA LEU A 338 4.16 18.95 3.75
C LEU A 338 3.53 17.59 3.44
N GLU A 339 3.86 16.55 4.22
CA GLU A 339 3.32 15.21 4.04
C GLU A 339 1.81 15.15 4.22
N ARG A 340 1.26 15.85 5.21
CA ARG A 340 -0.20 15.92 5.38
C ARG A 340 -0.88 16.58 4.19
N ILE A 341 -0.35 17.69 3.67
CA ILE A 341 -0.89 18.34 2.47
C ILE A 341 -0.80 17.39 1.27
N MET A 342 0.37 16.77 1.07
CA MET A 342 0.59 15.82 -0.02
C MET A 342 -0.37 14.62 0.08
N LEU A 343 -0.51 14.00 1.24
CA LEU A 343 -1.31 12.79 1.37
C LEU A 343 -2.80 13.11 1.43
N GLU A 344 -3.25 13.96 2.35
CA GLU A 344 -4.68 14.18 2.62
C GLU A 344 -5.41 14.87 1.45
N LEU A 345 -4.75 15.72 0.65
CA LEU A 345 -5.38 16.30 -0.56
C LEU A 345 -5.78 15.24 -1.58
N ARG A 346 -5.07 14.09 -1.61
CA ARG A 346 -5.34 12.99 -2.54
C ARG A 346 -6.49 12.10 -2.06
N LEU A 347 -7.09 12.39 -0.91
CA LEU A 347 -8.28 11.72 -0.39
C LEU A 347 -9.57 12.48 -0.73
N ILE A 348 -10.69 11.77 -0.77
CA ILE A 348 -12.03 12.38 -0.90
C ILE A 348 -12.40 13.30 0.26
N ALA A 349 -11.80 13.10 1.43
CA ALA A 349 -11.96 13.99 2.58
C ALA A 349 -11.26 15.34 2.38
N GLY A 350 -10.23 15.38 1.53
CA GLY A 350 -9.39 16.55 1.31
C GLY A 350 -8.60 16.99 2.55
N TYR A 351 -8.15 18.24 2.51
CA TYR A 351 -7.38 18.87 3.60
C TYR A 351 -8.04 20.14 4.12
N LYS A 352 -8.00 20.37 5.44
CA LYS A 352 -8.65 21.51 6.08
C LYS A 352 -7.99 22.83 5.66
N LEU A 353 -8.81 23.80 5.23
CA LEU A 353 -8.31 25.13 4.84
C LEU A 353 -7.60 25.86 5.98
N ALA A 354 -8.03 25.64 7.23
CA ALA A 354 -7.44 26.25 8.41
C ALA A 354 -6.02 25.73 8.72
N ASP A 355 -5.65 24.56 8.21
CA ASP A 355 -4.37 23.91 8.50
C ASP A 355 -3.29 24.28 7.46
N PHE A 356 -3.63 25.04 6.41
CA PHE A 356 -2.64 25.59 5.47
C PHE A 356 -1.91 26.79 6.05
N ALA A 357 -0.64 26.94 5.67
CA ALA A 357 0.13 28.13 5.98
C ALA A 357 -0.52 29.38 5.33
N PRO A 358 -0.43 30.57 5.95
CA PRO A 358 -0.94 31.80 5.36
C PRO A 358 -0.38 32.12 3.96
N SER A 359 0.83 31.65 3.65
CA SER A 359 1.48 31.78 2.34
C SER A 359 0.74 31.03 1.22
N SER A 360 0.06 29.92 1.54
CA SER A 360 -0.64 29.07 0.55
C SER A 360 -1.95 29.69 0.04
N ARG A 361 -2.44 30.79 0.65
CA ARG A 361 -3.75 31.39 0.32
C ARG A 361 -3.89 31.81 -1.14
N THR A 362 -2.85 32.39 -1.73
CA THR A 362 -2.87 32.81 -3.13
C THR A 362 -2.94 31.59 -4.06
N ALA A 363 -2.17 30.54 -3.76
CA ALA A 363 -2.19 29.29 -4.52
C ALA A 363 -3.55 28.57 -4.40
N LEU A 364 -4.15 28.54 -3.21
CA LEU A 364 -5.50 28.00 -2.99
C LEU A 364 -6.57 28.76 -3.79
N ALA A 365 -6.54 30.09 -3.77
CA ALA A 365 -7.49 30.90 -4.53
C ALA A 365 -7.35 30.68 -6.04
N ARG A 366 -6.12 30.53 -6.53
CA ARG A 366 -5.85 30.18 -7.92
C ARG A 366 -6.33 28.77 -8.26
N ALA A 367 -6.01 27.77 -7.44
CA ALA A 367 -6.43 26.39 -7.66
C ALA A 367 -7.96 26.26 -7.70
N LEU A 368 -8.68 26.99 -6.85
CA LEU A 368 -10.14 27.07 -6.89
C LEU A 368 -10.64 27.73 -8.18
N ALA A 369 -10.04 28.86 -8.60
CA ALA A 369 -10.41 29.56 -9.83
C ALA A 369 -10.13 28.72 -11.10
N ASP A 370 -9.06 27.94 -11.08
CA ASP A 370 -8.65 27.03 -12.16
C ASP A 370 -9.46 25.72 -12.16
N GLY A 371 -10.41 25.55 -11.24
CA GLY A 371 -11.32 24.39 -11.16
C GLY A 371 -10.69 23.13 -10.57
N LEU A 372 -9.54 23.24 -9.91
CA LEU A 372 -8.83 22.10 -9.30
C LEU A 372 -9.40 21.71 -7.93
N LEU A 373 -10.08 22.64 -7.25
CA LEU A 373 -10.72 22.42 -5.96
C LEU A 373 -12.24 22.51 -6.06
N ASP A 374 -12.94 21.64 -5.33
CA ASP A 374 -14.41 21.64 -5.27
C ASP A 374 -14.94 22.90 -4.56
N PRO A 375 -15.79 23.73 -5.22
CA PRO A 375 -16.25 24.98 -4.63
C PRO A 375 -17.16 24.83 -3.41
N GLU A 376 -17.94 23.75 -3.31
CA GLU A 376 -18.86 23.55 -2.19
C GLU A 376 -18.10 23.06 -0.95
N ALA A 377 -17.16 22.14 -1.11
CA ALA A 377 -16.24 21.73 -0.05
C ALA A 377 -15.38 22.92 0.42
N PHE A 378 -14.92 23.77 -0.50
CA PHE A 378 -14.12 24.95 -0.18
C PHE A 378 -14.89 25.94 0.71
N LYS A 379 -16.18 26.19 0.42
CA LYS A 379 -17.06 27.00 1.28
C LYS A 379 -17.24 26.41 2.68
N GLN A 380 -17.15 25.09 2.81
CA GLN A 380 -17.22 24.36 4.09
C GLN A 380 -15.88 24.27 4.82
N GLY A 381 -14.82 24.90 4.29
CA GLY A 381 -13.51 24.91 4.93
C GLY A 381 -12.60 23.74 4.54
N GLN A 382 -12.88 23.05 3.44
CA GLN A 382 -12.08 21.91 2.96
C GLN A 382 -11.52 22.15 1.56
N ALA A 383 -10.24 21.84 1.34
CA ALA A 383 -9.67 21.70 0.00
C ALA A 383 -9.83 20.25 -0.46
N VAL A 384 -10.83 19.99 -1.32
CA VAL A 384 -11.06 18.69 -1.94
C VAL A 384 -10.79 18.81 -3.43
N LEU A 385 -10.04 17.87 -4.00
CA LEU A 385 -9.72 17.87 -5.43
C LEU A 385 -10.98 17.55 -6.26
N THR A 386 -11.20 18.33 -7.32
CA THR A 386 -12.09 17.92 -8.42
C THR A 386 -11.43 16.82 -9.23
N LEU A 387 -12.16 16.21 -10.18
CA LEU A 387 -11.55 15.24 -11.11
C LEU A 387 -10.34 15.84 -11.85
N GLN A 388 -10.42 17.09 -12.29
CA GLN A 388 -9.28 17.79 -12.90
C GLN A 388 -8.16 18.04 -11.88
N GLY A 389 -8.49 18.37 -10.64
CA GLY A 389 -7.52 18.52 -9.56
C GLY A 389 -6.74 17.25 -9.26
N ARG A 390 -7.38 16.07 -9.33
CA ARG A 390 -6.71 14.76 -9.12
C ARG A 390 -5.60 14.52 -10.13
N LEU A 391 -5.81 14.87 -11.41
CA LEU A 391 -4.80 14.73 -12.47
C LEU A 391 -3.56 15.61 -12.25
N LEU A 392 -3.70 16.69 -11.46
CA LEU A 392 -2.65 17.69 -11.22
C LEU A 392 -2.24 17.76 -9.74
N ALA A 393 -2.53 16.72 -8.95
CA ALA A 393 -2.33 16.73 -7.50
C ALA A 393 -0.87 17.00 -7.11
N ASP A 394 0.09 16.45 -7.84
CA ASP A 394 1.52 16.66 -7.62
C ASP A 394 1.93 18.12 -7.83
N ALA A 395 1.51 18.71 -8.95
CA ALA A 395 1.79 20.10 -9.28
C ALA A 395 1.13 21.05 -8.26
N LEU A 396 -0.11 20.77 -7.89
CA LEU A 396 -0.84 21.56 -6.89
C LEU A 396 -0.19 21.46 -5.50
N THR A 397 0.26 20.26 -5.10
CA THR A 397 0.98 20.09 -3.82
C THR A 397 2.20 21.01 -3.78
N ARG A 398 3.01 21.02 -4.84
CA ARG A 398 4.20 21.88 -4.95
C ARG A 398 3.88 23.38 -4.91
N ASP A 399 2.73 23.80 -5.43
CA ASP A 399 2.33 25.21 -5.40
C ASP A 399 1.80 25.62 -4.01
N LEU A 400 1.34 24.66 -3.20
CA LEU A 400 0.75 24.90 -1.88
C LEU A 400 1.77 24.88 -0.73
N THR A 401 2.94 24.28 -0.94
CA THR A 401 4.01 24.11 0.06
C THR A 401 5.27 24.84 -0.36
#